data_AF-A0A0N0V2V2-F1
#
_entry.id   AF-A0A0N0V2V2-F1
#
_cell.length_a   1.000
_cell.length_b   1.000
_cell.length_c   1.000
_cell.angle_alpha   90.00
_cell.angle_beta   90.00
_cell.angle_gamma   90.00
#
_symmetry.space_group_name_H-M   'P 1'
#
loop_
_entity.id
_entity.type
_entity.pdbx_description
1 polymer ?
#
loop_
_entity_poly.entity_id
_entity_poly.type
_entity_poly.pdbx_seq_one_letter_code
_entity_poly.pdbx_strand_id
1 'polypeptide(L)'
;MLEFGNIDDWFYKINDPILNEFLQIWGKITVEKRQRELVEEATIQKFQLLERKFHEHKGYIAEIYMIQAMWNSQGQTLPGKYFHSSQDIVMPGRFIYIYQRHRAKAGKNVEIDIYASAGIEIWMAESKCWKNPVGQDVVLHMINQAQSIKEREGEKIQTLRMWLFAYNGLTEPAQKLIEKNGIFWSTHDDLNALLTYVHLRKLPNLSLILNEP
;
A
#
# COMPACT_ATOMS: atom_id res chain seq x y z
N MET A 1 -44.15 7.21 17.90
CA MET A 1 -44.03 7.66 19.30
C MET A 1 -42.56 7.51 19.66
N LEU A 2 -41.87 8.63 19.90
CA LEU A 2 -40.43 8.64 20.19
C LEU A 2 -40.24 8.34 21.68
N GLU A 3 -39.50 7.28 22.01
CA GLU A 3 -39.10 6.99 23.38
C GLU A 3 -37.79 7.71 23.70
N PHE A 4 -37.83 8.47 24.80
CA PHE A 4 -36.69 9.20 25.37
C PHE A 4 -35.92 8.27 26.31
N GLY A 5 -34.60 8.14 26.10
CA GLY A 5 -33.71 7.41 27.00
C GLY A 5 -32.32 8.05 27.04
N ASN A 6 -31.92 8.49 28.25
CA ASN A 6 -30.62 8.89 28.79
C ASN A 6 -29.63 9.74 27.96
N ILE A 7 -29.00 10.66 28.69
CA ILE A 7 -28.33 11.89 28.25
C ILE A 7 -27.06 11.71 27.40
N ASP A 8 -26.53 10.50 27.25
CA ASP A 8 -25.24 10.26 26.56
C ASP A 8 -25.36 9.72 25.13
N ASP A 9 -26.58 9.50 24.61
CA ASP A 9 -26.78 8.73 23.37
C ASP A 9 -27.95 9.27 22.50
N TRP A 10 -27.84 10.54 22.10
CA TRP A 10 -28.96 11.30 21.53
C TRP A 10 -29.50 10.86 20.16
N PHE A 11 -28.84 9.93 19.46
CA PHE A 11 -29.22 9.56 18.09
C PHE A 11 -29.15 8.06 17.87
N TYR A 12 -30.10 7.31 18.43
CA TYR A 12 -30.30 5.92 18.00
C TYR A 12 -31.18 5.85 16.74
N LYS A 13 -30.68 5.12 15.74
CA LYS A 13 -31.33 4.65 14.50
C LYS A 13 -31.47 5.64 13.34
N ILE A 14 -30.40 6.36 13.01
CA ILE A 14 -30.22 6.82 11.63
C ILE A 14 -29.16 5.91 11.00
N ASN A 15 -29.50 5.23 9.90
CA ASN A 15 -28.58 4.34 9.18
C ASN A 15 -27.59 5.11 8.28
N ASP A 16 -27.58 6.44 8.37
CA ASP A 16 -26.67 7.32 7.69
C ASP A 16 -25.55 7.75 8.66
N PRO A 17 -24.31 7.24 8.51
CA PRO A 17 -23.21 7.58 9.40
C PRO A 17 -22.79 9.06 9.30
N ILE A 18 -23.01 9.72 8.16
CA ILE A 18 -22.67 11.14 7.97
C ILE A 18 -23.66 11.99 8.75
N LEU A 19 -24.96 11.70 8.62
CA LEU A 19 -25.99 12.42 9.36
C LEU A 19 -25.85 12.22 10.87
N ASN A 20 -25.53 11.00 11.32
CA ASN A 20 -25.23 10.74 12.73
C ASN A 20 -24.09 11.60 13.26
N GLU A 21 -22.98 11.65 12.54
CA GLU A 21 -21.83 12.44 12.97
C GLU A 21 -22.16 13.94 12.99
N PHE A 22 -22.87 14.45 11.96
CA PHE A 22 -23.35 15.84 11.94
C PHE A 22 -24.21 16.16 13.18
N LEU A 23 -25.16 15.29 13.50
CA LEU A 23 -26.07 15.47 14.64
C LEU A 23 -25.32 15.45 15.98
N GLN A 24 -24.31 14.59 16.12
CA GLN A 24 -23.44 14.58 17.30
C GLN A 24 -22.64 15.88 17.45
N ILE A 25 -22.08 16.41 16.35
CA ILE A 25 -21.34 17.69 16.35
C ILE A 25 -22.28 18.83 16.70
N TRP A 26 -23.45 18.88 16.05
CA TRP A 26 -24.47 19.89 16.30
C TRP A 26 -24.96 19.87 17.75
N GLY A 27 -25.18 18.68 18.32
CA GLY A 27 -25.59 18.49 19.72
C GLY A 27 -24.58 19.07 20.71
N LYS A 28 -23.29 18.79 20.49
CA LYS A 28 -22.18 19.31 21.30
C LYS A 28 -22.12 20.84 21.30
N ILE A 29 -22.32 21.47 20.13
CA ILE A 29 -22.25 22.94 20.00
C ILE A 29 -23.51 23.60 20.54
N THR A 30 -24.67 23.14 20.10
CA THR A 30 -25.93 23.87 20.27
C THR A 30 -26.57 23.59 21.61
N VAL A 31 -26.51 22.35 22.08
CA VAL A 31 -27.25 21.91 23.25
C VAL A 31 -26.35 21.72 24.46
N GLU A 32 -25.19 21.09 24.31
CA GLU A 32 -24.17 21.01 25.38
C GLU A 32 -23.41 22.33 25.57
N LYS A 33 -23.62 23.32 24.70
CA LYS A 33 -22.99 24.65 24.74
C LYS A 33 -21.45 24.59 24.77
N ARG A 34 -20.84 23.55 24.20
CA ARG A 34 -19.38 23.48 24.06
C ARG A 34 -18.90 24.55 23.09
N GLN A 35 -17.68 25.03 23.31
CA GLN A 35 -17.04 26.01 22.46
C GLN A 35 -16.91 25.45 21.03
N ARG A 36 -17.47 26.18 20.06
CA ARG A 36 -17.57 25.74 18.66
C ARG A 36 -16.21 25.42 18.06
N GLU A 37 -15.24 26.30 18.26
CA GLU A 37 -13.91 26.17 17.66
C GLU A 37 -13.22 24.88 18.10
N LEU A 38 -13.36 24.49 19.38
CA LEU A 38 -12.77 23.25 19.92
C LEU A 38 -13.46 21.99 19.38
N VAL A 39 -14.78 22.04 19.20
CA VAL A 39 -15.53 20.90 18.63
C VAL A 39 -15.18 20.72 17.16
N GLU A 40 -15.09 21.82 16.39
CA GLU A 40 -14.71 21.79 14.99
C GLU A 40 -13.26 21.31 14.80
N GLU A 41 -12.31 21.83 15.58
CA GLU A 41 -10.90 21.40 15.53
C GLU A 41 -10.76 19.89 15.81
N ALA A 42 -11.35 19.39 16.89
CA ALA A 42 -11.28 17.97 17.24
C ALA A 42 -11.91 17.07 16.16
N THR A 43 -12.99 17.55 15.52
CA THR A 43 -13.65 16.84 14.43
C THR A 43 -12.76 16.78 13.19
N ILE A 44 -12.16 17.90 12.80
CA ILE A 44 -11.23 17.95 11.66
C ILE A 44 -10.04 17.02 11.91
N GLN A 45 -9.44 17.07 13.09
CA GLN A 45 -8.34 16.18 13.47
C GLN A 45 -8.75 14.70 13.40
N LYS A 46 -9.94 14.35 13.91
CA LYS A 46 -10.49 12.98 13.81
C LYS A 46 -10.55 12.50 12.36
N PHE A 47 -11.10 13.32 11.45
CA PHE A 47 -11.24 12.94 10.04
C PHE A 47 -9.90 12.85 9.31
N GLN A 48 -8.97 13.78 9.56
CA GLN A 48 -7.61 13.70 9.01
C GLN A 48 -6.89 12.41 9.45
N LEU A 49 -7.05 12.00 10.72
CA LEU A 49 -6.49 10.75 11.21
C LEU A 49 -7.16 9.51 10.57
N LEU A 50 -8.47 9.56 10.35
CA LEU A 50 -9.21 8.49 9.70
C LEU A 50 -8.81 8.33 8.23
N GLU A 51 -8.70 9.44 7.50
CA GLU A 51 -8.24 9.50 6.13
C GLU A 51 -6.83 8.91 6.00
N ARG A 52 -5.91 9.29 6.89
CA ARG A 52 -4.57 8.70 6.94
C ARG A 52 -4.62 7.18 7.12
N LYS A 53 -5.35 6.67 8.12
CA LYS A 53 -5.50 5.22 8.35
C LYS A 53 -6.05 4.52 7.12
N PHE A 54 -6.95 5.17 6.41
CA PHE A 54 -7.55 4.63 5.22
C PHE A 54 -6.57 4.55 4.04
N HIS A 55 -5.74 5.57 3.83
CA HIS A 55 -4.63 5.50 2.88
C HIS A 55 -3.64 4.38 3.22
N GLU A 56 -3.32 4.18 4.49
CA GLU A 56 -2.48 3.07 4.95
C GLU A 56 -3.11 1.70 4.64
N HIS A 57 -4.43 1.56 4.80
CA HIS A 57 -5.15 0.32 4.44
C HIS A 57 -5.17 0.07 2.93
N LYS A 58 -5.29 1.11 2.10
CA LYS A 58 -5.23 0.97 0.63
C LYS A 58 -3.88 0.38 0.20
N GLY A 59 -2.77 0.93 0.73
CA GLY A 59 -1.42 0.40 0.47
C GLY A 59 -1.28 -1.05 0.92
N TYR A 60 -1.75 -1.34 2.13
CA TYR A 60 -1.74 -2.69 2.72
C TYR A 60 -2.49 -3.73 1.87
N ILE A 61 -3.61 -3.37 1.27
CA ILE A 61 -4.35 -4.26 0.36
C ILE A 61 -3.50 -4.58 -0.87
N ALA A 62 -2.88 -3.59 -1.51
CA ALA A 62 -2.04 -3.83 -2.68
C ALA A 62 -0.84 -4.75 -2.34
N GLU A 63 -0.22 -4.55 -1.18
CA GLU A 63 0.85 -5.43 -0.67
C GLU A 63 0.39 -6.90 -0.58
N ILE A 64 -0.81 -7.17 -0.03
CA ILE A 64 -1.36 -8.53 0.05
C ILE A 64 -1.49 -9.16 -1.33
N TYR A 65 -2.01 -8.43 -2.32
CA TYR A 65 -2.19 -8.97 -3.67
C TYR A 65 -0.85 -9.22 -4.36
N MET A 66 0.16 -8.38 -4.14
CA MET A 66 1.52 -8.63 -4.61
C MET A 66 2.09 -9.92 -3.99
N ILE A 67 1.92 -10.11 -2.68
CA ILE A 67 2.34 -11.34 -1.98
C ILE A 67 1.61 -12.56 -2.55
N GLN A 68 0.30 -12.46 -2.81
CA GLN A 68 -0.46 -13.55 -3.42
C GLN A 68 0.02 -13.87 -4.83
N ALA A 69 0.35 -12.85 -5.63
CA ALA A 69 0.93 -13.05 -6.96
C ALA A 69 2.28 -13.78 -6.87
N MET A 70 3.13 -13.41 -5.91
CA MET A 70 4.41 -14.10 -5.66
C MET A 70 4.22 -15.55 -5.25
N TRP A 71 3.26 -15.86 -4.36
CA TRP A 71 2.95 -17.24 -3.99
C TRP A 71 2.42 -18.07 -5.16
N ASN A 72 1.51 -17.51 -5.97
CA ASN A 72 0.87 -18.25 -7.06
C ASN A 72 1.71 -18.35 -8.33
N SER A 73 2.86 -17.67 -8.39
CA SER A 73 3.75 -17.70 -9.55
C SER A 73 5.03 -18.51 -9.35
N GLN A 74 5.17 -19.19 -8.21
CA GLN A 74 6.35 -20.03 -7.92
C GLN A 74 6.57 -21.08 -9.00
N GLY A 75 7.80 -21.18 -9.49
CA GLY A 75 8.20 -22.11 -10.56
C GLY A 75 7.67 -21.77 -11.95
N GLN A 76 7.05 -20.60 -12.14
CA GLN A 76 6.54 -20.16 -13.44
C GLN A 76 7.46 -19.11 -14.08
N THR A 77 7.34 -18.98 -15.40
CA THR A 77 7.88 -17.84 -16.15
C THR A 77 6.74 -16.87 -16.43
N LEU A 78 6.85 -15.67 -15.87
CA LEU A 78 5.84 -14.62 -16.00
C LEU A 78 6.16 -13.72 -17.20
N PRO A 79 5.16 -13.32 -18.00
CA PRO A 79 5.36 -12.37 -19.09
C PRO A 79 5.99 -11.05 -18.61
N GLY A 80 7.09 -10.63 -19.25
CA GLY A 80 7.86 -9.43 -18.87
C GLY A 80 7.04 -8.14 -18.90
N LYS A 81 6.00 -8.09 -19.75
CA LYS A 81 5.09 -6.95 -19.90
C LYS A 81 4.42 -6.52 -18.59
N TYR A 82 4.17 -7.45 -17.65
CA TYR A 82 3.56 -7.10 -16.36
C TYR A 82 4.53 -6.38 -15.40
N PHE A 83 5.81 -6.35 -15.75
CA PHE A 83 6.90 -5.78 -14.95
C PHE A 83 7.64 -4.67 -15.71
N HIS A 84 7.12 -4.27 -16.89
CA HIS A 84 7.80 -3.40 -17.85
C HIS A 84 9.22 -3.86 -18.20
N SER A 85 9.41 -5.17 -18.25
CA SER A 85 10.65 -5.82 -18.64
C SER A 85 10.56 -6.27 -20.09
N SER A 86 11.64 -6.11 -20.86
CA SER A 86 11.75 -6.67 -22.21
C SER A 86 11.91 -8.20 -22.21
N GLN A 87 12.23 -8.78 -21.06
CA GLN A 87 12.40 -10.22 -20.87
C GLN A 87 11.37 -10.75 -19.89
N ASP A 88 10.95 -11.99 -20.11
CA ASP A 88 10.10 -12.70 -19.17
C ASP A 88 10.83 -12.97 -17.85
N ILE A 89 10.05 -12.99 -16.78
CA ILE A 89 10.55 -13.09 -15.42
C ILE A 89 10.44 -14.53 -14.95
N VAL A 90 11.58 -15.19 -14.79
CA VAL A 90 11.65 -16.52 -14.20
C VAL A 90 11.48 -16.37 -12.70
N MET A 91 10.36 -16.85 -12.16
CA MET A 91 10.10 -16.84 -10.73
C MET A 91 10.86 -17.97 -10.03
N PRO A 92 11.26 -17.78 -8.77
CA PRO A 92 11.89 -18.85 -8.00
C PRO A 92 10.98 -20.08 -7.92
N GLY A 93 11.57 -21.27 -7.96
CA GLY A 93 10.82 -22.53 -7.81
C GLY A 93 10.03 -22.60 -6.50
N ARG A 94 10.55 -21.97 -5.44
CA ARG A 94 9.87 -21.80 -4.15
C ARG A 94 10.46 -20.64 -3.36
N PHE A 95 9.59 -19.81 -2.80
CA PHE A 95 9.91 -18.89 -1.71
C PHE A 95 9.90 -19.67 -0.38
N ILE A 96 10.97 -19.53 0.39
CA ILE A 96 11.09 -20.07 1.75
C ILE A 96 10.15 -19.30 2.67
N TYR A 97 10.12 -17.97 2.53
CA TYR A 97 9.18 -17.08 3.20
C TYR A 97 8.91 -15.84 2.35
N ILE A 98 7.76 -15.22 2.60
CA ILE A 98 7.39 -13.89 2.14
C ILE A 98 6.87 -13.13 3.36
N TYR A 99 7.57 -12.08 3.77
CA TYR A 99 7.20 -11.24 4.90
C TYR A 99 6.63 -9.91 4.42
N GLN A 100 5.53 -9.52 5.05
CA GLN A 100 4.95 -8.19 4.93
C GLN A 100 5.48 -7.29 6.06
N ARG A 101 5.82 -6.04 5.75
CA ARG A 101 6.37 -5.04 6.68
C ARG A 101 7.52 -5.60 7.51
N HIS A 102 8.54 -6.09 6.81
CA HIS A 102 9.72 -6.61 7.47
C HIS A 102 10.59 -5.45 7.97
N ARG A 103 10.68 -5.32 9.30
CA ARG A 103 11.69 -4.46 9.94
C ARG A 103 12.97 -5.25 10.16
N ALA A 104 14.04 -4.84 9.49
CA ALA A 104 15.37 -5.38 9.75
C ALA A 104 15.78 -5.12 11.21
N LYS A 105 15.96 -6.17 12.02
CA LYS A 105 16.11 -6.06 13.49
C LYS A 105 17.46 -5.51 14.00
N ALA A 106 18.44 -5.20 13.15
CA ALA A 106 19.74 -4.69 13.61
C ALA A 106 20.40 -3.70 12.62
N GLY A 107 20.83 -2.54 13.12
CA GLY A 107 21.70 -1.58 12.44
C GLY A 107 20.99 -0.34 11.90
N LYS A 108 20.21 -0.49 10.83
CA LYS A 108 19.37 0.56 10.24
C LYS A 108 17.95 0.03 10.19
N ASN A 109 17.02 0.70 10.86
CA ASN A 109 15.62 0.29 10.98
C ASN A 109 14.90 0.50 9.62
N VAL A 110 15.28 -0.29 8.62
CA VAL A 110 14.73 -0.23 7.27
C VAL A 110 13.45 -1.07 7.25
N GLU A 111 12.32 -0.39 7.10
CA GLU A 111 11.02 -0.99 6.89
C GLU A 111 10.82 -1.16 5.38
N ILE A 112 10.61 -2.40 4.95
CA ILE A 112 10.32 -2.76 3.56
C ILE A 112 8.92 -3.36 3.54
N ASP A 113 8.08 -2.92 2.60
CA ASP A 113 6.69 -3.38 2.49
C ASP A 113 6.63 -4.90 2.31
N ILE A 114 7.44 -5.47 1.39
CA ILE A 114 7.52 -6.91 1.15
C ILE A 114 8.97 -7.36 1.05
N TYR A 115 9.33 -8.41 1.78
CA TYR A 115 10.64 -9.06 1.73
C TYR A 115 10.47 -10.57 1.62
N ALA A 116 10.99 -11.18 0.55
CA ALA A 116 10.88 -12.60 0.30
C ALA A 116 12.24 -13.23 0.00
N SER A 117 12.42 -14.47 0.43
CA SER A 117 13.65 -15.23 0.20
C SER A 117 13.35 -16.54 -0.50
N ALA A 118 14.17 -16.88 -1.49
CA ALA A 118 14.25 -18.17 -2.15
C ALA A 118 15.67 -18.76 -2.00
N GLY A 119 16.28 -18.57 -0.83
CA GLY A 119 17.66 -18.98 -0.56
C GLY A 119 18.65 -17.89 -0.95
N ILE A 120 19.42 -18.12 -2.01
CA ILE A 120 20.42 -17.17 -2.54
C ILE A 120 19.80 -16.01 -3.35
N GLU A 121 18.51 -16.10 -3.63
CA GLU A 121 17.74 -15.04 -4.30
C GLU A 121 16.79 -14.38 -3.30
N ILE A 122 16.84 -13.04 -3.24
CA ILE A 122 15.96 -12.20 -2.45
C ILE A 122 15.11 -11.35 -3.38
N TRP A 123 13.85 -11.18 -3.01
CA TRP A 123 12.94 -10.20 -3.59
C TRP A 123 12.57 -9.18 -2.54
N MET A 124 12.67 -7.91 -2.89
CA MET A 124 12.08 -6.81 -2.14
C MET A 124 11.07 -6.07 -3.00
N ALA A 125 9.94 -5.70 -2.41
CA ALA A 125 8.93 -4.93 -3.12
C ALA A 125 8.35 -3.81 -2.26
N GLU A 126 7.92 -2.76 -2.94
CA GLU A 126 7.33 -1.55 -2.39
C GLU A 126 6.00 -1.27 -3.10
N SER A 127 5.01 -0.79 -2.36
CA SER A 127 3.68 -0.47 -2.88
C SER A 127 3.38 1.01 -2.69
N LYS A 128 2.95 1.68 -3.77
CA LYS A 128 2.55 3.09 -3.77
C LYS A 128 1.22 3.27 -4.49
N CYS A 129 0.14 3.25 -3.70
CA CYS A 129 -1.24 3.49 -4.15
C CYS A 129 -1.59 4.98 -4.17
N TRP A 130 -0.89 5.75 -5.00
CA TRP A 130 -1.06 7.22 -5.08
C TRP A 130 -1.91 7.63 -6.27
N LYS A 131 -2.59 8.79 -6.14
CA LYS A 131 -3.33 9.42 -7.23
C LYS A 131 -2.41 9.99 -8.31
N ASN A 132 -1.22 10.45 -7.92
CA ASN A 132 -0.24 10.98 -8.87
C ASN A 132 0.85 9.92 -9.15
N PRO A 133 1.52 9.99 -10.31
CA PRO A 133 2.64 9.12 -10.61
C PRO A 133 3.76 9.23 -9.56
N VAL A 134 4.44 8.11 -9.31
CA VAL A 134 5.50 8.03 -8.31
C VAL A 134 6.76 8.77 -8.77
N GLY A 135 7.33 9.55 -7.84
CA GLY A 135 8.53 10.35 -8.05
C GLY A 135 9.84 9.58 -7.91
N GLN A 136 10.93 10.20 -8.34
CA GLN A 136 12.28 9.63 -8.29
C GLN A 136 12.79 9.38 -6.86
N ASP A 137 12.30 10.15 -5.89
CA ASP A 137 12.64 10.07 -4.47
C ASP A 137 12.30 8.70 -3.89
N VAL A 138 11.16 8.13 -4.26
CA VAL A 138 10.76 6.77 -3.86
C VAL A 138 11.69 5.72 -4.44
N VAL A 139 12.08 5.87 -5.71
CA VAL A 139 13.00 4.93 -6.37
C VAL A 139 14.38 4.98 -5.72
N LEU A 140 14.89 6.18 -5.42
CA LEU A 140 16.15 6.38 -4.71
C LEU A 140 16.09 5.78 -3.30
N HIS A 141 14.97 5.96 -2.59
CA HIS A 141 14.76 5.33 -1.29
C HIS A 141 14.85 3.81 -1.39
N MET A 142 14.13 3.21 -2.32
CA MET A 142 14.14 1.76 -2.56
C MET A 142 15.55 1.23 -2.88
N ILE A 143 16.34 1.95 -3.68
CA ILE A 143 17.74 1.60 -3.97
C ILE A 143 18.59 1.62 -2.69
N ASN A 144 18.40 2.61 -1.82
CA ASN A 144 19.13 2.69 -0.54
C ASN A 144 18.77 1.55 0.41
N GLN A 145 17.50 1.13 0.44
CA GLN A 145 17.05 -0.05 1.19
C GLN A 145 17.70 -1.32 0.63
N ALA A 146 17.73 -1.47 -0.70
CA ALA A 146 18.34 -2.60 -1.38
C ALA A 146 19.84 -2.72 -1.07
N GLN A 147 20.54 -1.59 -1.03
CA GLN A 147 21.94 -1.53 -0.64
C GLN A 147 22.13 -1.97 0.82
N SER A 148 21.25 -1.54 1.73
CA SER A 148 21.29 -1.97 3.13
C SER A 148 21.05 -3.47 3.30
N ILE A 149 20.19 -4.08 2.46
CA ILE A 149 20.00 -5.54 2.42
C ILE A 149 21.28 -6.24 1.96
N LYS A 150 21.91 -5.75 0.87
CA LYS A 150 23.16 -6.33 0.36
C LYS A 150 24.28 -6.28 1.39
N GLU A 151 24.44 -5.17 2.09
CA GLU A 151 25.43 -5.01 3.17
C GLU A 151 25.18 -5.99 4.32
N ARG A 152 23.91 -6.24 4.67
CA ARG A 152 23.54 -7.15 5.76
C ARG A 152 23.71 -8.62 5.40
N GLU A 153 23.23 -9.03 4.24
CA GLU A 153 23.26 -10.43 3.81
C GLU A 153 24.66 -10.84 3.32
N GLY A 154 25.44 -9.88 2.79
CA GLY A 154 26.77 -10.09 2.28
C GLY A 154 26.80 -11.10 1.12
N GLU A 155 27.79 -11.98 1.13
CA GLU A 155 28.01 -12.99 0.09
C GLU A 155 26.97 -14.12 0.07
N LYS A 156 26.03 -14.15 1.04
CA LYS A 156 24.99 -15.18 1.12
C LYS A 156 23.93 -15.05 0.03
N ILE A 157 23.77 -13.86 -0.53
CA ILE A 157 22.81 -13.59 -1.60
C ILE A 157 23.56 -13.38 -2.91
N GLN A 158 23.08 -14.02 -3.97
CA GLN A 158 23.61 -13.85 -5.32
C GLN A 158 22.73 -12.90 -6.14
N THR A 159 21.44 -12.84 -5.83
CA THR A 159 20.48 -12.04 -6.58
C THR A 159 19.56 -11.29 -5.63
N LEU A 160 19.42 -9.97 -5.85
CA LEU A 160 18.41 -9.14 -5.20
C LEU A 160 17.55 -8.50 -6.29
N ARG A 161 16.29 -8.89 -6.36
CA ARG A 161 15.29 -8.33 -7.27
C ARG A 161 14.45 -7.30 -6.54
N MET A 162 14.19 -6.18 -7.21
CA MET A 162 13.38 -5.08 -6.73
C MET A 162 12.11 -4.99 -7.57
N TRP A 163 10.96 -4.86 -6.94
CA TRP A 163 9.67 -4.68 -7.61
C TRP A 163 8.87 -3.53 -7.00
N LEU A 164 8.59 -2.49 -7.78
CA LEU A 164 7.77 -1.36 -7.36
C LEU A 164 6.36 -1.47 -7.97
N PHE A 165 5.34 -1.54 -7.13
CA PHE A 165 3.98 -1.31 -7.56
C PHE A 165 3.65 0.19 -7.47
N ALA A 166 3.39 0.81 -8.61
CA ALA A 166 3.06 2.22 -8.73
C ALA A 166 1.67 2.36 -9.38
N TYR A 167 0.63 2.53 -8.56
CA TYR A 167 -0.76 2.40 -8.99
C TYR A 167 -1.09 3.25 -10.24
N ASN A 168 -0.71 4.53 -10.23
CA ASN A 168 -0.88 5.47 -11.36
C ASN A 168 0.43 5.71 -12.14
N GLY A 169 1.34 4.74 -12.13
CA GLY A 169 2.59 4.78 -12.87
C GLY A 169 3.68 5.67 -12.27
N LEU A 170 4.65 6.01 -13.10
CA LEU A 170 5.88 6.71 -12.71
C LEU A 170 6.02 8.04 -13.43
N THR A 171 6.71 8.97 -12.79
CA THR A 171 7.23 10.15 -13.48
C THR A 171 8.38 9.75 -14.42
N GLU A 172 8.62 10.49 -15.51
CA GLU A 172 9.72 10.19 -16.43
C GLU A 172 11.10 10.07 -15.74
N PRO A 173 11.47 10.93 -14.77
CA PRO A 173 12.75 10.78 -14.06
C PRO A 173 12.81 9.47 -13.26
N ALA A 174 11.70 9.06 -12.63
CA ALA A 174 11.61 7.80 -11.91
C ALA A 174 11.76 6.59 -12.84
N GLN A 175 11.10 6.63 -14.01
CA GLN A 175 11.20 5.56 -15.01
C GLN A 175 12.66 5.37 -15.49
N LYS A 176 13.36 6.46 -15.80
CA LYS A 176 14.79 6.41 -16.18
C LYS A 176 15.66 5.78 -15.08
N LEU A 177 15.38 6.08 -13.81
CA LEU A 177 16.10 5.48 -12.69
C LEU A 177 15.80 3.98 -12.53
N ILE A 178 14.54 3.58 -12.70
CA ILE A 178 14.14 2.17 -12.63
C ILE A 178 14.82 1.36 -13.73
N GLU A 179 14.78 1.84 -14.97
CA GLU A 179 15.42 1.18 -16.11
C GLU A 179 16.93 1.05 -15.89
N LYS A 180 17.60 2.13 -15.45
CA LYS A 180 19.04 2.13 -15.16
C LYS A 180 19.45 1.11 -14.09
N ASN A 181 18.58 0.84 -13.12
CA ASN A 181 18.88 -0.03 -11.98
C ASN A 181 18.27 -1.44 -12.12
N GLY A 182 17.62 -1.75 -13.25
CA GLY A 182 16.98 -3.05 -13.47
C GLY A 182 15.87 -3.34 -12.45
N ILE A 183 15.15 -2.30 -12.01
CA ILE A 183 14.03 -2.44 -11.08
C ILE A 183 12.80 -2.83 -11.89
N PHE A 184 12.04 -3.83 -11.43
CA PHE A 184 10.75 -4.16 -12.02
C PHE A 184 9.69 -3.20 -11.52
N TRP A 185 8.69 -2.89 -12.36
CA TRP A 185 7.57 -2.10 -11.89
C TRP A 185 6.26 -2.42 -12.62
N SER A 186 5.16 -2.20 -11.90
CA SER A 186 3.82 -2.51 -12.39
C SER A 186 2.87 -1.38 -12.06
N THR A 187 2.01 -1.03 -13.01
CA THR A 187 0.82 -0.20 -12.77
C THR A 187 -0.33 -1.03 -12.18
N HIS A 188 -1.43 -0.36 -11.82
CA HIS A 188 -2.68 -1.03 -11.48
C HIS A 188 -3.11 -2.07 -12.54
N ASP A 189 -3.03 -1.72 -13.82
CA ASP A 189 -3.50 -2.57 -14.91
C ASP A 189 -2.57 -3.76 -15.11
N ASP A 190 -1.26 -3.56 -14.97
CA ASP A 190 -0.29 -4.64 -15.03
C ASP A 190 -0.46 -5.63 -13.90
N LEU A 191 -0.65 -5.15 -12.66
CA LEU A 191 -0.87 -6.02 -11.51
C LEU A 191 -2.18 -6.79 -11.67
N ASN A 192 -3.26 -6.17 -12.15
CA ASN A 192 -4.51 -6.87 -12.42
C ASN A 192 -4.39 -7.91 -13.54
N ALA A 193 -3.62 -7.62 -14.58
CA ALA A 193 -3.35 -8.56 -15.65
C ALA A 193 -2.50 -9.74 -15.15
N LEU A 194 -1.49 -9.46 -14.32
CA LEU A 194 -0.68 -10.47 -13.64
C LEU A 194 -1.53 -11.36 -12.72
N LEU A 195 -2.36 -10.76 -11.86
CA LEU A 195 -3.28 -11.48 -10.98
C LEU A 195 -4.19 -12.41 -11.77
N THR A 196 -4.78 -11.92 -12.86
CA THR A 196 -5.63 -12.73 -13.74
C THR A 196 -4.84 -13.87 -14.38
N TYR A 197 -3.61 -13.60 -14.83
CA TYR A 197 -2.72 -14.59 -15.41
C TYR A 197 -2.38 -15.72 -14.43
N VAL A 198 -2.17 -15.40 -13.15
CA VAL A 198 -1.92 -16.40 -12.09
C VAL A 198 -3.22 -16.91 -11.41
N HIS A 199 -4.37 -16.77 -12.08
CA HIS A 199 -5.68 -17.26 -11.63
C HIS A 199 -6.18 -16.70 -10.29
N LEU A 200 -5.78 -15.47 -9.95
CA LEU A 200 -6.25 -14.73 -8.80
C LEU A 200 -7.32 -13.70 -9.17
N ARG A 201 -8.04 -13.23 -8.15
CA ARG A 201 -8.96 -12.09 -8.31
C ARG A 201 -8.17 -10.81 -8.55
N LYS A 202 -8.75 -9.90 -9.32
CA LYS A 202 -8.24 -8.54 -9.50
C LYS A 202 -8.30 -7.76 -8.19
N LEU A 203 -7.49 -6.71 -8.10
CA LEU A 203 -7.58 -5.72 -7.05
C LEU A 203 -9.02 -5.17 -6.96
N PRO A 204 -9.53 -4.89 -5.74
CA PRO A 204 -10.78 -4.17 -5.60
C PRO A 204 -10.66 -2.80 -6.26
N ASN A 205 -11.76 -2.25 -6.76
CA ASN A 205 -11.73 -0.93 -7.39
C ASN A 205 -11.45 0.15 -6.34
N LEU A 206 -10.17 0.51 -6.17
CA LEU A 206 -9.73 1.56 -5.27
C LEU A 206 -10.03 2.96 -5.82
N SER A 207 -10.36 3.09 -7.12
CA SER A 207 -10.60 4.39 -7.78
C SER A 207 -11.93 5.04 -7.40
N LEU A 208 -12.96 4.25 -7.03
CA LEU A 208 -14.19 4.78 -6.40
C LEU A 208 -13.90 5.55 -5.10
N ILE A 209 -12.67 5.43 -4.60
CA ILE A 209 -12.19 5.94 -3.34
C ILE A 209 -11.03 6.95 -3.51
N LEU A 210 -10.60 7.24 -4.75
CA LEU A 210 -9.53 8.20 -5.07
C LEU A 210 -10.07 9.51 -5.69
N ASN A 211 -11.39 9.56 -5.89
CA ASN A 211 -12.12 10.66 -6.50
C ASN A 211 -12.85 11.55 -5.47
N GLU A 212 -12.52 11.45 -4.18
CA GLU A 212 -12.96 12.51 -3.26
C GLU A 212 -12.14 13.77 -3.53
N PRO A 213 -12.80 14.93 -3.72
CA PRO A 213 -12.17 16.20 -4.05
C PRO A 213 -11.26 16.72 -2.92
#